data_AF-D2R8M0-F1
#
_entry.id   AF-D2R8M0-F1
#
_cell.length_a   1.000
_cell.length_b   1.000
_cell.length_c   1.000
_cell.angle_alpha   90.00
_cell.angle_beta   90.00
_cell.angle_gamma   90.00
#
_symmetry.space_group_name_H-M   'P 1'
#
loop_
_entity.id
_entity.type
_entity.pdbx_description
1 polymer ?
#
loop_
_entity_poly.entity_id
_entity_poly.type
_entity_poly.pdbx_seq_one_letter_code
_entity_poly.pdbx_strand_id
1 'polypeptide(L)'
;MHSRISQRAWTLWLLTWAAPWSLVGAMFGLLGLATGGGAQRTGRVLEFWGGVPAWILGKMPIAGGASAITLGHVVLARSRPLLDQTRSHEAIHVAQYELLGPFFIPAYLGYSLWLWCVGLDPYFDNPFEKEAYGVSETRAPHQH
;
A
#
# COMPACT_ATOMS: atom_id res chain seq x y z
N MET A 1 -26.47 5.52 -15.28
CA MET A 1 -25.60 5.41 -16.48
C MET A 1 -24.53 6.49 -16.38
N HIS A 2 -23.43 6.25 -15.66
CA HIS A 2 -22.33 7.23 -15.60
C HIS A 2 -21.64 7.24 -16.97
N SER A 3 -21.62 8.39 -17.65
CA SER A 3 -21.00 8.53 -18.96
C SER A 3 -19.50 8.15 -18.87
N ARG A 4 -18.93 7.56 -19.92
CA ARG A 4 -17.49 7.19 -19.94
C ARG A 4 -16.58 8.39 -19.62
N ILE A 5 -17.04 9.60 -19.90
CA ILE A 5 -16.35 10.87 -19.57
C ILE A 5 -16.30 11.08 -18.05
N SER A 6 -17.42 10.89 -17.35
CA SER A 6 -17.48 11.01 -15.88
C SER A 6 -16.57 9.99 -15.17
N GLN A 7 -16.48 8.76 -15.69
CA GLN A 7 -15.59 7.73 -15.15
C GLN A 7 -14.10 8.07 -15.36
N ARG A 8 -13.75 8.63 -16.52
CA ARG A 8 -12.38 9.08 -16.81
C ARG A 8 -11.99 10.26 -15.93
N ALA A 9 -12.87 11.26 -15.79
CA ALA A 9 -12.62 12.40 -14.91
C ALA A 9 -12.43 11.95 -13.45
N TRP A 10 -13.26 11.03 -12.96
CA TRP A 10 -13.10 10.45 -11.64
C TRP A 10 -11.78 9.70 -11.47
N THR A 11 -11.40 8.88 -12.45
CA THR A 11 -10.12 8.15 -12.41
C THR A 11 -8.93 9.10 -12.38
N LEU A 12 -8.96 10.16 -13.20
CA LEU A 12 -7.90 11.17 -13.22
C LEU A 12 -7.83 11.91 -11.89
N TRP A 13 -8.97 12.27 -11.31
CA TRP A 13 -9.03 12.87 -9.98
C TRP A 13 -8.33 11.98 -8.94
N LEU A 14 -8.70 10.71 -8.85
CA LEU A 14 -8.08 9.76 -7.92
C LEU A 14 -6.56 9.65 -8.11
N LEU A 15 -6.10 9.58 -9.37
CA LEU A 15 -4.67 9.54 -9.69
C LEU A 15 -3.96 10.82 -9.23
N THR A 16 -4.52 12.00 -9.51
CA THR A 16 -3.93 13.28 -9.09
C THR A 16 -3.95 13.47 -7.58
N TRP A 17 -5.01 12.98 -6.92
CA TRP A 17 -5.20 13.10 -5.48
C TRP A 17 -4.18 12.25 -4.71
N ALA A 18 -3.92 11.03 -5.16
CA ALA A 18 -2.90 10.16 -4.57
C ALA A 18 -1.48 10.40 -5.13
N ALA A 19 -1.33 11.24 -6.16
CA ALA A 19 -0.08 11.42 -6.92
C ALA A 19 1.16 11.72 -6.05
N PRO A 20 1.12 12.57 -5.00
CA PRO A 20 2.32 12.88 -4.23
C PRO A 20 3.00 11.64 -3.68
N TRP A 21 2.22 10.71 -3.12
CA TRP A 21 2.74 9.46 -2.58
C TRP A 21 3.04 8.43 -3.67
N SER A 22 2.24 8.39 -4.75
CA SER A 22 2.54 7.57 -5.93
C SER A 22 3.91 7.92 -6.54
N LEU A 23 4.28 9.20 -6.57
CA LEU A 23 5.59 9.64 -7.09
C LEU A 23 6.74 9.17 -6.19
N VAL A 24 6.58 9.24 -4.87
CA VAL A 24 7.56 8.71 -3.91
C VAL A 24 7.70 7.19 -4.09
N GLY A 25 6.58 6.48 -4.18
CA GLY A 25 6.60 5.04 -4.45
C GLY A 25 7.27 4.69 -5.78
N ALA A 26 6.94 5.43 -6.85
CA ALA A 26 7.53 5.23 -8.17
C ALA A 26 9.05 5.47 -8.16
N MET A 27 9.53 6.49 -7.44
CA MET A 27 10.96 6.73 -7.25
C MET A 27 11.66 5.50 -6.66
N PHE A 28 11.14 4.93 -5.57
CA PHE A 28 11.72 3.72 -4.98
C PHE A 28 11.55 2.48 -5.87
N GLY A 29 10.43 2.36 -6.58
CA GLY A 29 10.20 1.30 -7.56
C GLY A 29 11.21 1.32 -8.71
N LEU A 30 11.51 2.50 -9.25
CA LEU A 30 12.53 2.71 -10.28
C LEU A 30 13.94 2.37 -9.78
N LEU A 31 14.27 2.73 -8.53
CA LEU A 31 15.52 2.30 -7.89
C LEU A 31 15.58 0.77 -7.72
N GLY A 32 14.45 0.14 -7.42
CA GLY A 32 14.31 -1.31 -7.39
C GLY A 32 14.63 -1.94 -8.74
N LEU A 33 14.06 -1.41 -9.83
CA LEU A 33 14.36 -1.87 -11.18
C LEU A 33 15.85 -1.70 -11.54
N ALA A 34 16.44 -0.55 -11.21
CA ALA A 34 17.86 -0.28 -11.45
C ALA A 34 18.81 -1.23 -10.69
N THR A 35 18.30 -1.91 -9.64
CA THR A 35 19.06 -2.83 -8.80
C THR A 35 18.64 -4.30 -8.97
N GLY A 36 18.04 -4.64 -10.11
CA GLY A 36 17.70 -6.02 -10.49
C GLY A 36 16.34 -6.51 -9.98
N GLY A 37 15.48 -5.60 -9.51
CA GLY A 37 14.09 -5.89 -9.19
C GLY A 37 13.21 -6.07 -10.43
N GLY A 38 11.92 -6.37 -10.19
CA GLY A 38 10.91 -6.48 -11.23
C GLY A 38 9.75 -5.53 -11.02
N ALA A 39 8.95 -5.32 -12.06
CA ALA A 39 7.73 -4.53 -12.00
C ALA A 39 6.62 -5.16 -12.84
N GLN A 40 5.39 -4.84 -12.46
CA GLN A 40 4.21 -5.09 -13.27
C GLN A 40 3.15 -4.02 -13.05
N ARG A 41 2.11 -4.06 -13.86
CA ARG A 41 0.93 -3.21 -13.69
C ARG A 41 -0.31 -4.08 -13.51
N THR A 42 -1.04 -3.82 -12.43
CA THR A 42 -2.33 -4.45 -12.13
C THR A 42 -3.41 -3.38 -12.11
N GLY A 43 -4.20 -3.29 -13.18
CA GLY A 43 -5.22 -2.25 -13.30
C GLY A 43 -4.60 -0.84 -13.29
N ARG A 44 -4.81 -0.09 -12.20
CA ARG A 44 -4.27 1.26 -12.01
C ARG A 44 -3.04 1.30 -11.10
N VAL A 45 -2.64 0.16 -10.56
CA VAL A 45 -1.55 0.04 -9.59
C VAL A 45 -0.27 -0.40 -10.31
N LEU A 46 0.84 0.26 -10.00
CA LEU A 46 2.18 -0.19 -10.36
C LEU A 46 2.76 -1.00 -9.20
N GLU A 47 3.17 -2.22 -9.48
CA GLU A 47 3.65 -3.17 -8.51
C GLU A 47 5.15 -3.41 -8.78
N PHE A 48 6.01 -3.16 -7.80
CA PHE A 48 7.45 -3.39 -7.88
C PHE A 48 7.89 -4.38 -6.81
N TRP A 49 8.93 -5.17 -7.10
CA TRP A 49 9.51 -6.09 -6.11
C TRP A 49 11.02 -6.25 -6.28
N GLY A 50 11.69 -6.68 -5.21
CA GLY A 50 13.13 -6.92 -5.22
C GLY A 50 13.96 -5.64 -5.16
N GLY A 51 15.28 -5.75 -5.36
CA GLY A 51 16.21 -4.61 -5.37
C GLY A 51 16.20 -3.78 -4.07
N VAL A 52 16.38 -2.46 -4.21
CA VAL A 52 16.33 -1.48 -3.11
C VAL A 52 15.05 -1.57 -2.26
N PRO A 53 13.83 -1.65 -2.82
CA PRO A 53 12.62 -1.86 -2.04
C PRO A 53 12.69 -3.05 -1.08
N ALA A 54 13.25 -4.18 -1.51
CA ALA A 54 13.36 -5.36 -0.66
C ALA A 54 14.31 -5.14 0.53
N TRP A 55 15.39 -4.38 0.32
CA TRP A 55 16.32 -4.00 1.38
C TRP A 55 15.68 -3.03 2.38
N ILE A 56 15.01 -1.97 1.90
CA ILE A 56 14.32 -0.97 2.75
C ILE A 56 13.26 -1.66 3.61
N LEU A 57 12.40 -2.47 3.00
CA LEU A 57 11.30 -3.13 3.70
C LEU A 57 11.78 -4.14 4.74
N GLY A 58 12.91 -4.82 4.50
CA GLY A 58 13.55 -5.70 5.48
C GLY A 58 14.16 -4.98 6.69
N LYS A 59 14.30 -3.65 6.65
CA LYS A 59 14.83 -2.82 7.74
C LYS A 59 13.74 -2.10 8.55
N MET A 60 12.47 -2.21 8.15
CA MET A 60 11.37 -1.54 8.85
C MET A 60 11.19 -2.10 10.27
N PRO A 61 10.89 -1.25 11.26
CA PRO A 61 10.78 -1.62 12.68
C PRO A 61 9.45 -2.33 13.01
N ILE A 62 9.03 -3.25 12.14
CA ILE A 62 7.90 -4.16 12.33
C ILE A 62 8.51 -5.56 12.45
N ALA A 63 7.99 -6.42 13.31
CA ALA A 63 8.57 -7.75 13.56
C ALA A 63 8.77 -8.54 12.24
N GLY A 64 10.03 -8.72 11.81
CA GLY A 64 10.38 -9.42 10.56
C GLY A 64 10.48 -8.54 9.30
N GLY A 65 10.26 -7.22 9.43
CA GLY A 65 10.19 -6.26 8.32
C GLY A 65 8.83 -6.29 7.63
N ALA A 66 8.56 -5.28 6.80
CA ALA A 66 7.33 -5.23 6.01
C ALA A 66 7.43 -6.17 4.79
N SER A 67 6.38 -6.92 4.48
CA SER A 67 6.34 -7.77 3.28
C SER A 67 6.16 -6.93 2.01
N ALA A 68 5.28 -5.94 2.10
CA ALA A 68 5.01 -4.93 1.09
C ALA A 68 4.59 -3.61 1.77
N ILE A 69 4.55 -2.54 0.98
CA ILE A 69 4.00 -1.24 1.37
C ILE A 69 3.31 -0.60 0.16
N THR A 70 2.20 0.06 0.40
CA THR A 70 1.50 0.88 -0.58
C THR A 70 1.83 2.36 -0.40
N LEU A 71 2.07 3.04 -1.50
CA LEU A 71 2.25 4.49 -1.60
C LEU A 71 1.42 5.01 -2.77
N GLY A 72 0.21 5.48 -2.49
CA GLY A 72 -0.74 5.89 -3.52
C GLY A 72 -1.12 4.72 -4.42
N HIS A 73 -0.82 4.82 -5.71
CA HIS A 73 -1.02 3.78 -6.73
C HIS A 73 0.21 2.94 -6.99
N VAL A 74 1.20 2.97 -6.09
CA VAL A 74 2.42 2.16 -6.20
C VAL A 74 2.53 1.22 -5.02
N VAL A 75 2.73 -0.07 -5.30
CA VAL A 75 2.99 -1.11 -4.30
C VAL A 75 4.43 -1.57 -4.45
N LEU A 76 5.17 -1.59 -3.35
CA LEU A 76 6.55 -2.07 -3.29
C LEU A 76 6.58 -3.31 -2.40
N ALA A 77 7.20 -4.39 -2.87
CA ALA A 77 7.31 -5.63 -2.10
C ALA A 77 8.73 -6.18 -2.03
N ARG A 78 9.01 -7.01 -1.03
CA ARG A 78 10.32 -7.67 -0.93
C ARG A 78 10.56 -8.70 -2.03
N SER A 79 9.51 -9.39 -2.47
CA SER A 79 9.59 -10.40 -3.52
C SER A 79 8.25 -10.54 -4.24
N ARG A 80 8.26 -11.19 -5.40
CA ARG A 80 7.03 -11.44 -6.16
C ARG A 80 6.01 -12.31 -5.38
N PRO A 81 6.40 -13.43 -4.74
CA PRO A 81 5.45 -14.22 -3.95
C PRO A 81 4.80 -13.42 -2.80
N LEU A 82 5.57 -12.55 -2.13
CA LEU A 82 5.02 -11.70 -1.06
C LEU A 82 4.04 -10.68 -1.61
N LEU A 83 4.33 -10.12 -2.78
CA LEU A 83 3.40 -9.24 -3.47
C LEU A 83 2.07 -9.93 -3.81
N ASP A 84 2.13 -11.18 -4.27
CA ASP A 84 0.92 -11.96 -4.56
C ASP A 84 0.12 -12.27 -3.29
N GLN A 85 0.80 -12.58 -2.17
CA GLN A 85 0.18 -12.85 -0.87
C GLN A 85 -0.48 -11.62 -0.26
N THR A 86 0.15 -10.45 -0.34
CA THR A 86 -0.37 -9.22 0.29
C THR A 86 -1.29 -8.42 -0.64
N ARG A 87 -1.51 -8.84 -1.89
CA ARG A 87 -2.25 -8.04 -2.89
C ARG A 87 -3.61 -7.55 -2.41
N SER A 88 -4.38 -8.38 -1.70
CA SER A 88 -5.69 -7.97 -1.17
C SER A 88 -5.58 -6.89 -0.09
N HIS A 89 -4.56 -7.01 0.78
CA HIS A 89 -4.25 -6.06 1.84
C HIS A 89 -3.79 -4.72 1.24
N GLU A 90 -2.83 -4.74 0.32
CA GLU A 90 -2.31 -3.54 -0.35
C GLU A 90 -3.41 -2.81 -1.16
N ALA A 91 -4.35 -3.55 -1.75
CA ALA A 91 -5.48 -2.95 -2.47
C ALA A 91 -6.38 -2.09 -1.56
N ILE A 92 -6.49 -2.42 -0.27
CA ILE A 92 -7.21 -1.60 0.70
C ILE A 92 -6.45 -0.30 0.97
N HIS A 93 -5.12 -0.36 1.12
CA HIS A 93 -4.32 0.85 1.25
C HIS A 93 -4.39 1.75 0.00
N VAL A 94 -4.46 1.17 -1.21
CA VAL A 94 -4.69 1.95 -2.43
C VAL A 94 -6.04 2.70 -2.34
N ALA A 95 -7.10 2.03 -1.87
CA ALA A 95 -8.41 2.66 -1.69
C ALA A 95 -8.39 3.74 -0.60
N GLN A 96 -7.64 3.55 0.48
CA GLN A 96 -7.45 4.55 1.53
C GLN A 96 -6.70 5.78 1.01
N TYR A 97 -5.68 5.60 0.17
CA TYR A 97 -5.02 6.71 -0.54
C TYR A 97 -5.95 7.40 -1.54
N GLU A 98 -6.85 6.67 -2.20
CA GLU A 98 -7.85 7.28 -3.07
C GLU A 98 -8.88 8.13 -2.32
N LEU A 99 -9.15 7.78 -1.07
CA LEU A 99 -10.03 8.55 -0.20
C LEU A 99 -9.31 9.76 0.42
N LEU A 100 -8.15 9.54 1.03
CA LEU A 100 -7.46 10.53 1.87
C LEU A 100 -6.34 11.28 1.14
N GLY A 101 -5.85 10.76 0.03
CA GLY A 101 -4.84 11.39 -0.82
C GLY A 101 -3.56 11.73 -0.04
N PRO A 102 -3.11 12.99 -0.05
CA PRO A 102 -1.89 13.39 0.66
C PRO A 102 -1.99 13.20 2.19
N PHE A 103 -3.22 13.19 2.74
CA PHE A 103 -3.47 13.14 4.18
C PHE A 103 -3.46 11.73 4.77
N PHE A 104 -3.33 10.68 3.96
CA PHE A 104 -3.33 9.30 4.45
C PHE A 104 -2.21 9.02 5.47
N ILE A 105 -0.96 9.34 5.13
CA ILE A 105 0.18 9.13 6.05
C ILE A 105 0.04 9.95 7.34
N PRO A 106 -0.27 11.26 7.30
CA PRO A 106 -0.56 12.02 8.51
C PRO A 106 -1.67 11.41 9.37
N ALA A 107 -2.76 10.93 8.76
CA ALA A 107 -3.84 10.28 9.49
C ALA A 107 -3.38 8.96 10.11
N TYR A 108 -2.68 8.11 9.36
CA TYR A 108 -2.13 6.84 9.83
C TYR A 108 -1.22 7.05 11.04
N LEU A 109 -0.25 7.96 10.94
CA LEU A 109 0.69 8.28 12.00
C LEU A 109 -0.01 8.92 13.21
N GLY A 110 -1.03 9.75 12.98
CA GLY A 110 -1.85 10.33 14.04
C GLY A 110 -2.57 9.26 14.88
N TYR A 111 -3.17 8.26 14.21
CA TYR A 111 -3.79 7.12 14.90
C TYR A 111 -2.75 6.27 15.62
N SER A 112 -1.63 5.93 14.97
CA SER A 112 -0.54 5.17 15.62
C SER A 112 -0.01 5.88 16.86
N LEU A 113 0.19 7.21 16.80
CA LEU A 113 0.65 7.99 17.95
C LEU A 113 -0.39 8.00 19.08
N TRP A 114 -1.67 8.21 18.75
CA TRP A 114 -2.74 8.18 19.73
C TRP A 114 -2.85 6.82 20.42
N LEU A 115 -2.82 5.72 19.64
CA LEU A 115 -2.85 4.35 20.15
C LEU A 115 -1.68 4.08 21.09
N TRP A 116 -0.47 4.48 20.69
CA TRP A 116 0.71 4.39 21.55
C TRP A 116 0.54 5.17 22.86
N CYS A 117 0.01 6.40 22.82
CA CYS A 117 -0.26 7.21 24.01
C CYS A 117 -1.30 6.58 24.96
N VAL A 118 -2.24 5.77 24.46
CA VAL A 118 -3.22 5.04 25.27
C VAL A 118 -2.78 3.61 25.61
N GLY A 119 -1.54 3.23 25.29
CA GLY A 119 -0.95 1.93 25.64
C GLY A 119 -1.38 0.76 24.75
N LEU A 120 -1.92 1.04 23.56
CA LEU A 120 -2.30 0.05 22.56
C LEU A 120 -1.20 -0.16 21.51
N ASP A 121 -1.34 -1.19 20.68
CA ASP A 121 -0.36 -1.47 19.62
C ASP A 121 -0.53 -0.47 18.46
N PRO A 122 0.46 0.40 18.17
CA PRO A 122 0.32 1.45 17.16
C PRO A 122 0.16 0.93 15.73
N TYR A 123 0.45 -0.35 15.47
CA TYR A 123 0.33 -1.00 14.18
C TYR A 123 -0.91 -1.89 14.14
N PHE A 124 -0.97 -2.95 14.95
CA PHE A 124 -2.07 -3.92 14.91
C PHE A 124 -3.41 -3.34 15.36
N ASP A 125 -3.41 -2.32 16.24
CA ASP A 125 -4.63 -1.65 16.64
C ASP A 125 -5.07 -0.52 15.69
N ASN A 126 -4.24 -0.15 14.71
CA ASN A 126 -4.54 0.92 13.78
C ASN A 126 -5.77 0.59 12.92
N PRO A 127 -6.82 1.45 12.88
CA PRO A 127 -8.01 1.21 12.08
C PRO A 127 -7.74 0.93 10.61
N PHE A 128 -6.71 1.56 10.03
CA PHE A 128 -6.32 1.35 8.63
C PHE A 128 -5.76 -0.05 8.39
N GLU A 129 -4.97 -0.57 9.34
CA GLU A 129 -4.45 -1.95 9.29
C GLU A 129 -5.57 -2.96 9.53
N LYS A 130 -6.46 -2.71 10.51
CA LYS A 130 -7.62 -3.57 10.78
C LYS A 130 -8.52 -3.72 9.56
N GLU A 131 -8.77 -2.64 8.82
CA GLU A 131 -9.52 -2.69 7.57
C GLU A 131 -8.80 -3.56 6.51
N ALA A 132 -7.49 -3.38 6.36
CA ALA A 132 -6.67 -4.10 5.38
C ALA A 132 -6.54 -5.61 5.69
N TYR A 133 -6.43 -5.97 6.97
CA TYR A 133 -6.40 -7.36 7.42
C TYR A 133 -7.78 -8.04 7.40
N GLY A 134 -8.84 -7.37 7.84
CA GLY A 134 -10.19 -7.95 7.91
C GLY A 134 -10.72 -8.44 6.55
N VAL A 135 -10.39 -7.73 5.46
CA VAL A 135 -10.73 -8.17 4.09
C VAL A 135 -9.86 -9.33 3.60
N SER A 136 -8.59 -9.36 4.01
CA SER A 136 -7.64 -10.40 3.61
C SER A 136 -7.98 -11.74 4.27
N GLU A 137 -8.35 -11.74 5.54
CA GLU A 137 -8.78 -12.94 6.27
C GLU A 137 -10.10 -13.51 5.73
N THR A 138 -11.06 -12.65 5.37
CA THR A 138 -12.35 -13.08 4.79
C THR A 138 -12.20 -13.79 3.43
N ARG A 139 -11.09 -13.57 2.71
CA ARG A 139 -10.81 -14.17 1.39
C ARG A 139 -9.90 -15.39 1.44
N ALA A 140 -9.28 -15.69 2.57
CA ALA A 140 -8.57 -16.96 2.73
C ALA A 140 -9.60 -18.09 2.77
N PRO A 141 -9.58 -19.09 1.87
CA PRO A 141 -10.42 -20.27 2.06
C PRO A 141 -10.05 -20.87 3.42
N HIS A 142 -11.04 -21.07 4.28
CA HIS A 142 -10.88 -21.87 5.50
C HIS A 142 -10.32 -23.24 5.10
N GLN A 143 -9.01 -23.40 5.22
CA GLN A 143 -8.36 -24.69 5.17
C GLN A 143 -8.49 -25.28 6.57
N HIS A 144 -9.60 -25.97 6.79
CA HIS A 144 -9.73 -26.97 7.86
C HIS A 144 -9.28 -28.33 7.32
#